data_AF-A0A2Z4IRM8-F1
#
_entry.id   AF-A0A2Z4IRM8-F1
#
_cell.length_a   1.000
_cell.length_b   1.000
_cell.length_c   1.000
_cell.angle_alpha   90.00
_cell.angle_beta   90.00
_cell.angle_gamma   90.00
#
_symmetry.space_group_name_H-M   'P 1'
#
loop_
_entity.id
_entity.type
_entity.pdbx_description
1 polymer ?
#
loop_
_entity_poly.entity_id
_entity_poly.type
_entity_poly.pdbx_seq_one_letter_code
_entity_poly.pdbx_strand_id
1 'polypeptide(L)'
;MRSKTAPTTTAKGRTVPYLLTTLASAAALALVPSAAGAQTAGTVYGATYGDCYEAFGWYEWTADGSAGGYPKYDTDGSIEVIQLENCNSWIDKGILQYSGKKWQNGGWTTLGWRQPPGFVGGDGSGPGEIDYFVDFKDVRDIRFRVCNVHDGIVDGCSSVS
;
A
#
# COMPACT_ATOMS: atom_id res chain seq x y z
N MET A 1 66.52 -17.06 -34.00
CA MET A 1 66.89 -17.34 -32.59
C MET A 1 66.48 -18.78 -32.27
N ARG A 2 67.38 -19.51 -31.57
CA ARG A 2 67.32 -20.84 -30.88
C ARG A 2 65.94 -21.55 -30.79
N SER A 3 65.77 -22.87 -30.77
CA SER A 3 66.60 -24.11 -30.81
C SER A 3 65.65 -25.30 -30.48
N LYS A 4 65.81 -26.49 -31.11
CA LYS A 4 65.71 -27.89 -30.56
C LYS A 4 64.53 -28.30 -29.64
N THR A 5 63.95 -29.52 -29.60
CA THR A 5 63.95 -30.84 -30.28
C THR A 5 62.70 -31.59 -29.73
N ALA A 6 62.19 -32.61 -30.43
CA ALA A 6 61.08 -33.49 -30.02
C ALA A 6 61.39 -34.37 -28.76
N PRO A 7 60.40 -35.10 -28.19
CA PRO A 7 60.27 -36.50 -28.63
C PRO A 7 58.83 -37.06 -28.72
N THR A 8 58.73 -38.09 -29.55
CA THR A 8 57.63 -39.05 -29.71
C THR A 8 57.50 -39.96 -28.48
N THR A 9 56.28 -40.39 -28.13
CA THR A 9 56.06 -41.73 -27.54
C THR A 9 54.66 -42.24 -27.90
N THR A 10 54.63 -43.37 -28.60
CA THR A 10 53.42 -44.16 -28.87
C THR A 10 53.16 -45.06 -27.67
N ALA A 11 51.92 -45.13 -27.17
CA ALA A 11 51.49 -46.20 -26.26
C ALA A 11 50.10 -46.70 -26.65
N LYS A 12 50.06 -47.90 -27.24
CA LYS A 12 48.89 -48.80 -27.28
C LYS A 12 48.58 -49.25 -25.84
N GLY A 13 47.32 -49.21 -25.42
CA GLY A 13 46.83 -50.11 -24.36
C GLY A 13 45.82 -49.54 -23.37
N ARG A 14 44.59 -50.08 -23.43
CA ARG A 14 43.76 -50.57 -22.31
C ARG A 14 43.08 -49.55 -21.35
N THR A 15 41.75 -49.42 -21.56
CA THR A 15 40.59 -49.30 -20.61
C THR A 15 40.82 -48.86 -19.15
N VAL A 16 39.93 -48.04 -18.55
CA VAL A 16 38.76 -48.42 -17.69
C VAL A 16 37.79 -47.20 -17.51
N PRO A 17 36.60 -47.31 -16.85
CA PRO A 17 35.28 -47.12 -17.44
C PRO A 17 34.62 -45.76 -17.11
N TYR A 18 33.54 -45.47 -17.85
CA TYR A 18 32.57 -44.41 -17.54
C TYR A 18 32.03 -44.56 -16.11
N LEU A 19 32.36 -43.62 -15.23
CA LEU A 19 31.58 -43.39 -14.02
C LEU A 19 30.41 -42.49 -14.43
N LEU A 20 29.27 -43.09 -14.77
CA LEU A 20 27.98 -42.40 -14.81
C LEU A 20 27.64 -41.97 -13.38
N THR A 21 28.01 -40.75 -13.00
CA THR A 21 27.40 -40.08 -11.86
C THR A 21 26.07 -39.51 -12.31
N THR A 22 25.01 -40.31 -12.13
CA THR A 22 23.64 -39.82 -12.05
C THR A 22 23.57 -38.74 -10.99
N LEU A 23 23.53 -37.48 -11.43
CA LEU A 23 23.15 -36.34 -10.60
C LEU A 23 21.69 -36.55 -10.22
N ALA A 24 21.47 -36.96 -8.97
CA ALA A 24 20.15 -36.88 -8.35
C ALA A 24 19.69 -35.42 -8.45
N SER A 25 18.62 -35.17 -9.20
CA SER A 25 17.93 -33.90 -9.19
C SER A 25 17.39 -33.70 -7.77
N ALA A 26 18.14 -32.96 -6.95
CA ALA A 26 17.57 -32.34 -5.77
C ALA A 26 16.43 -31.45 -6.27
N ALA A 27 15.20 -31.87 -5.99
CA ALA A 27 14.06 -30.99 -6.09
C ALA A 27 14.35 -29.85 -5.10
N ALA A 28 14.91 -28.77 -5.63
CA ALA A 28 14.87 -27.49 -4.97
C ALA A 28 13.37 -27.16 -4.87
N LEU A 29 12.76 -27.51 -3.75
CA LEU A 29 11.72 -26.67 -3.17
C LEU A 29 12.37 -25.30 -3.06
N ALA A 30 12.26 -24.52 -4.13
CA ALA A 30 12.39 -23.10 -4.07
C ALA A 30 11.35 -22.69 -3.03
N LEU A 31 11.80 -22.54 -1.80
CA LEU A 31 11.18 -21.67 -0.83
C LEU A 31 11.18 -20.31 -1.51
N VAL A 32 10.17 -20.09 -2.35
CA VAL A 32 9.78 -18.76 -2.79
C VAL A 32 9.68 -18.02 -1.48
N PRO A 33 10.46 -16.95 -1.25
CA PRO A 33 10.14 -16.05 -0.16
C PRO A 33 8.69 -15.70 -0.44
N SER A 34 7.77 -16.20 0.40
CA SER A 34 6.41 -15.70 0.44
C SER A 34 6.61 -14.20 0.47
N ALA A 35 6.19 -13.50 -0.59
CA ALA A 35 6.29 -12.06 -0.64
C ALA A 35 5.53 -11.59 0.58
N ALA A 36 6.25 -11.31 1.68
CA ALA A 36 5.76 -10.54 2.78
C ALA A 36 5.31 -9.25 2.09
N GLY A 37 3.99 -9.09 1.99
CA GLY A 37 3.36 -8.08 1.15
C GLY A 37 4.04 -6.76 1.41
N ALA A 38 4.35 -6.02 0.36
CA ALA A 38 4.95 -4.70 0.50
C ALA A 38 4.02 -3.82 1.35
N GLN A 39 4.29 -3.75 2.65
CA GLN A 39 3.62 -2.87 3.59
C GLN A 39 4.06 -1.46 3.26
N THR A 40 3.11 -0.60 2.88
CA THR A 40 3.37 0.84 2.83
C THR A 40 2.48 1.47 3.89
N ALA A 41 3.12 1.98 4.93
CA ALA A 41 2.45 2.77 5.95
C ALA A 41 2.44 4.24 5.51
N GLY A 42 1.29 4.89 5.69
CA GLY A 42 1.13 6.33 5.60
C GLY A 42 0.70 6.87 6.95
N THR A 43 1.20 8.05 7.29
CA THR A 43 0.62 8.84 8.38
C THR A 43 -0.63 9.53 7.84
N VAL A 44 -1.46 10.03 8.73
CA VAL A 44 -2.47 11.03 8.41
C VAL A 44 -2.20 12.19 9.34
N TYR A 45 -1.97 13.38 8.80
CA TYR A 45 -1.93 14.60 9.58
C TYR A 45 -2.31 15.82 8.73
N GLY A 46 -3.24 16.64 9.23
CA GLY A 46 -3.47 17.99 8.74
C GLY A 46 -4.85 18.55 9.11
N ALA A 47 -5.05 19.82 8.80
CA ALA A 47 -6.22 20.60 9.23
C ALA A 47 -6.99 21.20 8.05
N THR A 48 -8.30 21.36 8.21
CA THR A 48 -9.16 22.12 7.28
C THR A 48 -8.71 23.57 7.14
N TYR A 49 -9.15 24.24 6.07
CA TYR A 49 -8.98 25.68 5.96
C TYR A 49 -9.66 26.41 7.14
N GLY A 50 -8.91 27.28 7.82
CA GLY A 50 -9.38 27.97 9.04
C GLY A 50 -9.23 27.14 10.33
N ASP A 51 -8.55 25.99 10.25
CA ASP A 51 -8.18 25.12 11.38
C ASP A 51 -9.38 24.75 12.27
N CYS A 52 -10.56 24.50 11.68
CA CYS A 52 -11.74 24.11 12.46
C CYS A 52 -11.75 22.60 12.76
N TYR A 53 -11.32 21.78 11.80
CA TYR A 53 -11.10 20.35 12.02
C TYR A 53 -9.68 19.94 11.71
N GLU A 54 -9.13 19.08 12.55
CA GLU A 54 -7.88 18.37 12.33
C GLU A 54 -8.15 16.89 12.14
N ALA A 55 -7.36 16.24 11.29
CA ALA A 55 -7.35 14.79 11.15
C ALA A 55 -5.95 14.27 11.38
N PHE A 56 -5.82 13.24 12.21
CA PHE A 56 -4.56 12.55 12.41
C PHE A 56 -4.75 11.05 12.56
N GLY A 57 -3.68 10.29 12.32
CA GLY A 57 -3.73 8.84 12.43
C GLY A 57 -2.73 8.18 11.53
N TRP A 58 -3.07 6.96 11.12
CA TRP A 58 -2.21 6.14 10.27
C TRP A 58 -3.06 5.19 9.44
N TYR A 59 -2.48 4.73 8.33
CA TYR A 59 -3.00 3.62 7.56
C TYR A 59 -1.83 2.80 7.01
N GLU A 60 -2.08 1.55 6.70
CA GLU A 60 -1.17 0.71 5.96
C GLU A 60 -1.95 -0.04 4.89
N TRP A 61 -1.30 -0.36 3.77
CA TRP A 61 -1.82 -1.39 2.89
C TRP A 61 -0.92 -2.61 2.89
N THR A 62 -1.56 -3.78 2.82
CA THR A 62 -0.89 -5.08 2.75
C THR A 62 -1.37 -5.81 1.52
N ALA A 63 -0.45 -6.46 0.79
CA ALA A 63 -0.84 -7.25 -0.35
C ALA A 63 -1.66 -8.47 0.09
N ASP A 64 -2.91 -8.57 -0.38
CA ASP A 64 -3.84 -9.66 -0.11
C ASP A 64 -4.13 -10.47 -1.39
N GLY A 65 -3.14 -11.27 -1.79
CA GLY A 65 -3.25 -12.14 -2.96
C GLY A 65 -3.21 -11.41 -4.29
N SER A 66 -3.88 -11.97 -5.30
CA SER A 66 -3.87 -11.44 -6.67
C SER A 66 -5.14 -11.75 -7.43
N ALA A 67 -5.48 -10.89 -8.41
CA ALA A 67 -6.55 -11.15 -9.37
C ALA A 67 -6.10 -10.75 -10.78
N GLY A 68 -6.32 -11.63 -11.75
CA GLY A 68 -5.87 -11.40 -13.13
C GLY A 68 -4.35 -11.21 -13.28
N GLY A 69 -3.55 -11.75 -12.34
CA GLY A 69 -2.09 -11.58 -12.32
C GLY A 69 -1.60 -10.27 -11.67
N TYR A 70 -2.50 -9.44 -11.16
CA TYR A 70 -2.13 -8.21 -10.43
C TYR A 70 -2.27 -8.42 -8.92
N PRO A 71 -1.31 -7.95 -8.12
CA PRO A 71 -1.42 -8.02 -6.67
C PRO A 71 -2.61 -7.17 -6.21
N LYS A 72 -3.42 -7.72 -5.30
CA LYS A 72 -4.50 -7.01 -4.60
C LYS A 72 -3.97 -6.51 -3.27
N TYR A 73 -4.62 -5.48 -2.74
CA TYR A 73 -4.21 -4.84 -1.49
C TYR A 73 -5.43 -4.54 -0.66
N ASP A 74 -5.31 -4.84 0.62
CA ASP A 74 -6.22 -4.38 1.65
C ASP A 74 -5.56 -3.23 2.39
N THR A 75 -6.33 -2.21 2.73
CA THR A 75 -5.86 -1.09 3.54
C THR A 75 -6.60 -1.05 4.87
N ASP A 76 -5.83 -1.04 5.95
CA ASP A 76 -6.30 -0.95 7.30
C ASP A 76 -5.67 0.26 8.00
N GLY A 77 -6.29 0.77 9.06
CA GLY A 77 -5.78 1.95 9.75
C GLY A 77 -6.74 2.55 10.77
N SER A 78 -6.32 3.65 11.37
CA SER A 78 -7.10 4.42 12.34
C SER A 78 -6.86 5.90 12.11
N ILE A 79 -7.93 6.66 11.96
CA ILE A 79 -7.90 8.10 11.75
C ILE A 79 -8.87 8.73 12.73
N GLU A 80 -8.38 9.69 13.49
CA GLU A 80 -9.14 10.52 14.38
C GLU A 80 -9.40 11.88 13.70
N VAL A 81 -10.61 12.40 13.83
CA VAL A 81 -10.97 13.75 13.40
C VAL A 81 -11.44 14.53 14.61
N ILE A 82 -10.73 15.62 14.93
CA ILE A 82 -11.02 16.49 16.07
C ILE A 82 -11.60 17.81 15.58
N GLN A 83 -12.69 18.26 16.21
CA GLN A 83 -13.16 19.64 16.12
C GLN A 83 -12.35 20.53 17.09
N LEU A 84 -11.72 21.58 16.56
CA LEU A 84 -10.98 22.56 17.33
C LEU A 84 -11.88 23.68 17.87
N GLU A 85 -11.42 24.41 18.90
CA GLU A 85 -12.20 25.45 19.57
C GLU A 85 -12.48 26.69 18.70
N ASN A 86 -11.71 26.91 17.64
CA ASN A 86 -11.79 28.06 16.74
C ASN A 86 -12.78 27.87 15.57
N CYS A 87 -13.61 26.83 15.61
CA CYS A 87 -14.69 26.67 14.65
C CYS A 87 -15.66 27.85 14.68
N ASN A 88 -15.83 28.50 13.54
CA ASN A 88 -16.84 29.53 13.38
C ASN A 88 -18.23 28.89 13.24
N SER A 89 -19.28 29.65 13.54
CA SER A 89 -20.68 29.19 13.38
C SER A 89 -21.13 29.06 11.93
N TRP A 90 -20.24 29.30 10.95
CA TRP A 90 -20.52 29.14 9.53
C TRP A 90 -20.23 27.70 9.08
N ILE A 91 -19.47 26.91 9.84
CA ILE A 91 -19.18 25.51 9.52
C ILE A 91 -20.18 24.61 10.23
N ASP A 92 -20.95 23.83 9.46
CA ASP A 92 -21.93 22.89 10.00
C ASP A 92 -21.27 21.62 10.53
N LYS A 93 -20.25 21.12 9.82
CA LYS A 93 -19.55 19.89 10.19
C LYS A 93 -18.21 19.73 9.50
N GLY A 94 -17.37 18.89 10.09
CA GLY A 94 -16.14 18.38 9.49
C GLY A 94 -16.37 17.01 8.88
N ILE A 95 -15.81 16.76 7.70
CA ILE A 95 -15.81 15.43 7.09
C ILE A 95 -14.41 14.96 6.70
N LEU A 96 -14.16 13.67 6.89
CA LEU A 96 -13.06 12.98 6.26
C LEU A 96 -13.46 12.55 4.84
N GLN A 97 -12.57 12.72 3.88
CA GLN A 97 -12.71 12.16 2.55
C GLN A 97 -11.46 11.39 2.16
N TYR A 98 -11.63 10.38 1.33
CA TYR A 98 -10.53 9.60 0.78
C TYR A 98 -10.63 9.49 -0.74
N SER A 99 -9.48 9.30 -1.37
CA SER A 99 -9.31 8.90 -2.77
C SER A 99 -8.28 7.78 -2.85
N GLY A 100 -8.18 7.12 -4.00
CA GLY A 100 -7.24 6.01 -4.18
C GLY A 100 -7.47 5.25 -5.46
N LYS A 101 -6.97 4.01 -5.52
CA LYS A 101 -7.18 3.06 -6.61
C LYS A 101 -7.93 1.85 -6.08
N LYS A 102 -9.03 1.47 -6.72
CA LYS A 102 -9.81 0.28 -6.39
C LYS A 102 -9.74 -0.76 -7.49
N TRP A 103 -9.52 -2.03 -7.14
CA TRP A 103 -9.61 -3.12 -8.09
C TRP A 103 -11.08 -3.46 -8.36
N GLN A 104 -11.50 -3.32 -9.60
CA GLN A 104 -12.85 -3.64 -10.05
C GLN A 104 -12.86 -3.89 -11.55
N ASN A 105 -13.76 -4.75 -12.03
CA ASN A 105 -13.90 -5.07 -13.46
C ASN A 105 -12.59 -5.49 -14.15
N GLY A 106 -11.70 -6.19 -13.43
CA GLY A 106 -10.43 -6.69 -13.96
C GLY A 106 -9.31 -5.65 -14.05
N GLY A 107 -9.44 -4.48 -13.42
CA GLY A 107 -8.39 -3.46 -13.40
C GLY A 107 -8.46 -2.48 -12.23
N TRP A 108 -7.40 -1.67 -12.08
CA TRP A 108 -7.33 -0.60 -11.09
C TRP A 108 -8.01 0.67 -11.59
N THR A 109 -9.10 1.07 -10.93
CA THR A 109 -9.84 2.31 -11.24
C THR A 109 -9.55 3.39 -10.20
N THR A 110 -9.39 4.64 -10.63
CA THR A 110 -9.28 5.78 -9.71
C THR A 110 -10.61 6.06 -9.01
N LEU A 111 -10.57 6.12 -7.69
CA LEU A 111 -11.66 6.65 -6.89
C LEU A 111 -11.55 8.18 -6.82
N GLY A 112 -12.59 8.87 -7.28
CA GLY A 112 -12.78 10.27 -6.91
C GLY A 112 -12.98 10.42 -5.40
N TRP A 113 -12.71 11.63 -4.89
CA TRP A 113 -12.90 11.98 -3.48
C TRP A 113 -14.31 11.67 -3.00
N ARG A 114 -14.40 10.94 -1.89
CA ARG A 114 -15.66 10.52 -1.29
C ARG A 114 -15.50 10.35 0.22
N GLN A 115 -16.61 10.42 0.93
CA GLN A 115 -16.62 10.11 2.37
C GLN A 115 -16.37 8.61 2.59
N PRO A 116 -15.56 8.22 3.59
CA PRO A 116 -15.42 6.83 3.98
C PRO A 116 -16.77 6.23 4.43
N PRO A 117 -17.05 4.96 4.11
CA PRO A 117 -18.26 4.30 4.58
C PRO A 117 -18.33 4.29 6.11
N GLY A 118 -19.48 4.60 6.69
CA GLY A 118 -19.67 4.58 8.15
C GLY A 118 -19.10 5.79 8.90
N PHE A 119 -18.31 6.65 8.25
CA PHE A 119 -17.89 7.92 8.86
C PHE A 119 -19.10 8.83 9.04
N VAL A 120 -19.30 9.36 10.25
CA VAL A 120 -20.29 10.40 10.55
C VAL A 120 -19.51 11.62 11.01
N GLY A 121 -19.61 12.73 10.27
CA GLY A 121 -18.90 13.96 10.62
C GLY A 121 -19.40 14.62 11.89
N GLY A 122 -18.56 15.46 12.50
CA GLY A 122 -18.86 16.15 13.76
C GLY A 122 -19.80 17.30 13.51
N ASP A 123 -20.85 17.47 14.31
CA ASP A 123 -22.01 18.33 14.02
C ASP A 123 -21.80 19.82 14.34
N GLY A 124 -20.54 20.28 14.42
CA GLY A 124 -20.20 21.68 14.66
C GLY A 124 -20.55 22.19 16.06
N SER A 125 -21.12 21.36 16.93
CA SER A 125 -21.72 21.78 18.21
C SER A 125 -20.71 21.99 19.35
N GLY A 126 -19.42 21.84 19.09
CA GLY A 126 -18.33 22.10 20.03
C GLY A 126 -17.17 21.13 19.84
N PRO A 127 -16.08 21.27 20.61
CA PRO A 127 -14.95 20.35 20.50
C PRO A 127 -15.40 18.91 20.75
N GLY A 128 -15.04 18.03 19.82
CA GLY A 128 -15.47 16.65 19.79
C GLY A 128 -14.52 15.82 18.92
N GLU A 129 -14.50 14.53 19.19
CA GLU A 129 -13.57 13.57 18.60
C GLU A 129 -14.35 12.48 17.86
N ILE A 130 -13.85 12.09 16.69
CA ILE A 130 -14.46 11.07 15.84
C ILE A 130 -13.38 10.10 15.40
N ASP A 131 -13.45 8.89 15.95
CA ASP A 131 -12.62 7.79 15.49
C ASP A 131 -13.18 7.13 14.23
N TYR A 132 -12.30 6.91 13.26
CA TYR A 132 -12.58 6.17 12.05
C TYR A 132 -11.56 5.05 11.83
N PHE A 133 -12.06 3.82 11.85
CA PHE A 133 -11.29 2.66 11.43
C PHE A 133 -11.30 2.55 9.90
N VAL A 134 -10.11 2.60 9.29
CA VAL A 134 -9.94 2.34 7.87
C VAL A 134 -9.98 0.82 7.68
N ASP A 135 -10.91 0.33 6.87
CA ASP A 135 -10.99 -1.04 6.38
C ASP A 135 -11.48 -0.99 4.92
N PHE A 136 -10.52 -0.90 3.99
CA PHE A 136 -10.79 -0.82 2.57
C PHE A 136 -10.25 -2.06 1.85
N LYS A 137 -11.17 -2.90 1.39
CA LYS A 137 -10.85 -4.05 0.54
C LYS A 137 -10.56 -3.67 -0.89
N ASP A 138 -9.51 -4.28 -1.44
CA ASP A 138 -9.09 -4.08 -2.83
C ASP A 138 -8.79 -2.60 -3.16
N VAL A 139 -8.28 -1.83 -2.19
CA VAL A 139 -7.92 -0.41 -2.35
C VAL A 139 -6.46 -0.18 -2.02
N ARG A 140 -5.79 0.68 -2.80
CA ARG A 140 -4.42 1.15 -2.59
C ARG A 140 -4.26 2.60 -3.04
N ASP A 141 -3.04 3.12 -2.96
CA ASP A 141 -2.67 4.49 -3.35
C ASP A 141 -3.57 5.55 -2.68
N ILE A 142 -4.01 5.26 -1.45
CA ILE A 142 -4.97 6.06 -0.69
C ILE A 142 -4.38 7.41 -0.33
N ARG A 143 -5.25 8.40 -0.39
CA ARG A 143 -5.01 9.74 0.14
C ARG A 143 -6.22 10.16 0.93
N PHE A 144 -5.98 10.87 2.01
CA PHE A 144 -7.03 11.45 2.82
C PHE A 144 -7.03 12.97 2.68
N ARG A 145 -8.18 13.58 2.94
CA ARG A 145 -8.34 15.01 3.15
C ARG A 145 -9.43 15.25 4.18
N VAL A 146 -9.25 16.26 5.00
CA VAL A 146 -10.29 16.75 5.90
C VAL A 146 -10.91 18.01 5.28
N CYS A 147 -12.23 18.14 5.35
CA CYS A 147 -12.97 19.24 4.75
C CYS A 147 -14.00 19.82 5.73
N ASN A 148 -14.29 21.11 5.56
CA ASN A 148 -15.45 21.73 6.17
C ASN A 148 -16.70 21.46 5.31
N VAL A 149 -17.86 21.50 5.95
CA VAL A 149 -19.16 21.49 5.30
C VAL A 149 -19.94 22.71 5.74
N HIS A 150 -20.49 23.43 4.77
CA HIS A 150 -21.38 24.57 4.99
C HIS A 150 -22.57 24.46 4.03
N ASP A 151 -23.79 24.52 4.55
CA ASP A 151 -25.05 24.36 3.83
C ASP A 151 -25.07 23.08 2.95
N GLY A 152 -24.44 22.01 3.44
CA GLY A 152 -24.30 20.73 2.72
C GLY A 152 -23.25 20.74 1.59
N ILE A 153 -22.53 21.84 1.40
CA ILE A 153 -21.45 21.98 0.43
C ILE A 153 -20.12 21.66 1.11
N VAL A 154 -19.33 20.79 0.48
CA VAL A 154 -17.98 20.46 0.93
C VAL A 154 -17.00 21.53 0.44
N ASP A 155 -16.34 22.22 1.36
CA ASP A 155 -15.37 23.28 1.06
C ASP A 155 -14.20 23.27 2.08
N GLY A 156 -13.16 24.07 1.83
CA GLY A 156 -12.03 24.23 2.75
C GLY A 156 -11.23 22.95 2.98
N CYS A 157 -11.18 22.08 1.96
CA CYS A 157 -10.49 20.80 2.06
C CYS A 157 -8.97 20.97 2.05
N SER A 158 -8.30 20.27 2.96
CA SER A 158 -6.84 20.15 2.97
C SER A 158 -6.43 18.69 2.88
N SER A 159 -5.47 18.39 2.00
CA SER A 159 -4.85 17.06 1.95
C SER A 159 -4.15 16.79 3.27
N VAL A 160 -4.29 15.57 3.78
CA VAL A 160 -3.61 15.10 4.99
C VAL A 160 -2.64 13.98 4.58
N SER A 161 -1.40 14.06 5.05
CA SER A 161 -0.25 13.30 4.54
C SER A 161 0.06 12.05 5.34
#